data_AF-A0A562JGC7-F1
#
_entry.id   AF-A0A562JGC7-F1
#
_cell.length_a   1.000
_cell.length_b   1.000
_cell.length_c   1.000
_cell.angle_alpha   90.00
_cell.angle_beta   90.00
_cell.angle_gamma   90.00
#
_symmetry.space_group_name_H-M   'P 1'
#
loop_
_entity.id
_entity.type
_entity.pdbx_description
1 polymer ?
#
loop_
_entity_poly.entity_id
_entity_poly.type
_entity_poly.pdbx_seq_one_letter_code
_entity_poly.pdbx_strand_id
1 'polypeptide(L)'
;MKKLSVFILMLAFMAGCAQDQGTENAYNQESRDGTSFINNDLDRTEDNDTLDRTFSGDQNPNFINFDGKRLDNQDDINHARKVIAANEGYRPGAVWVNGEDMWVTAYRKGMMTNQEKIDAEAQLHRMLIKALPRYHIEVKVQEDRT
;
A
#
# COMPACT_ATOMS: atom_id res chain seq x y z
N MET A 1 -68.54 -1.31 -6.94
CA MET A 1 -67.40 -0.37 -6.83
C MET A 1 -66.24 -0.88 -5.97
N LYS A 2 -66.45 -1.66 -4.90
CA LYS A 2 -65.34 -2.23 -4.09
C LYS A 2 -64.42 -3.21 -4.86
N LYS A 3 -64.96 -4.02 -5.78
CA LYS A 3 -64.15 -4.96 -6.60
C LYS A 3 -63.36 -4.27 -7.72
N LEU A 4 -63.74 -3.06 -8.12
CA LEU A 4 -63.03 -2.25 -9.11
C LEU A 4 -61.80 -1.58 -8.47
N SER A 5 -61.90 -1.14 -7.21
CA SER A 5 -60.76 -0.59 -6.47
C SER A 5 -59.65 -1.60 -6.20
N VAL A 6 -59.98 -2.89 -5.99
CA VAL A 6 -58.97 -3.93 -5.76
C VAL A 6 -58.17 -4.25 -7.03
N PHE A 7 -58.82 -4.15 -8.20
CA PHE A 7 -58.16 -4.40 -9.49
C PHE A 7 -57.16 -3.28 -9.85
N ILE A 8 -57.51 -2.03 -9.54
CA ILE A 8 -56.62 -0.86 -9.72
C ILE A 8 -55.43 -0.90 -8.76
N LEU A 9 -55.62 -1.37 -7.53
CA LEU A 9 -54.54 -1.51 -6.54
C LEU A 9 -53.51 -2.58 -6.95
N MET A 10 -53.93 -3.64 -7.64
CA MET A 10 -53.04 -4.73 -8.06
C MET A 10 -52.17 -4.37 -9.28
N LEU A 11 -52.67 -3.50 -10.17
CA LEU A 11 -51.92 -2.98 -11.32
C LEU A 11 -50.79 -2.03 -10.93
N ALA A 12 -50.89 -1.37 -9.77
CA ALA A 12 -49.85 -0.47 -9.27
C ALA A 12 -48.58 -1.22 -8.80
N PHE A 13 -48.67 -2.51 -8.46
CA PHE A 13 -47.52 -3.30 -8.00
C PHE A 13 -46.66 -3.91 -9.12
N MET A 14 -47.08 -3.80 -10.39
CA MET A 14 -46.35 -4.34 -11.55
C MET A 14 -45.62 -3.26 -12.39
N ALA A 15 -45.78 -1.97 -12.07
CA ALA A 15 -45.08 -0.88 -12.75
C ALA A 15 -43.79 -0.52 -12.00
N GLY A 16 -42.73 -1.32 -12.17
CA GLY A 16 -41.46 -0.99 -11.54
C GLY A 16 -40.37 -2.04 -11.70
N CYS A 17 -40.04 -2.44 -12.93
CA CYS A 17 -38.75 -3.07 -13.21
C CYS A 17 -38.14 -2.50 -14.50
N ALA A 18 -36.97 -1.89 -14.34
CA ALA A 18 -35.89 -1.62 -15.30
C ALA A 18 -36.04 -0.46 -16.33
N GLN A 19 -35.20 0.56 -16.17
CA GLN A 19 -34.09 0.81 -17.12
C GLN A 19 -33.00 1.68 -16.48
N ASP A 20 -31.76 1.21 -16.62
CA ASP A 20 -30.49 1.86 -16.30
C ASP A 20 -30.30 3.16 -17.12
N GLN A 21 -30.08 4.27 -16.42
CA GLN A 21 -29.32 5.42 -16.92
C GLN A 21 -28.52 6.01 -15.77
N GLY A 22 -27.22 5.69 -15.76
CA GLY A 22 -26.14 6.65 -15.52
C GLY A 22 -26.15 7.34 -14.16
N THR A 23 -25.23 6.90 -13.30
CA THR A 23 -24.49 7.71 -12.33
C THR A 23 -24.71 9.22 -12.44
N GLU A 24 -25.76 9.73 -11.79
CA GLU A 24 -25.79 11.13 -11.38
C GLU A 24 -24.98 11.23 -10.09
N ASN A 25 -23.82 11.88 -10.25
CA ASN A 25 -22.83 12.15 -9.23
C ASN A 25 -23.48 12.76 -7.97
N ALA A 26 -23.65 11.95 -6.92
CA ALA A 26 -23.96 12.40 -5.57
C ALA A 26 -22.73 13.04 -4.88
N TYR A 27 -21.89 13.73 -5.64
CA TYR A 27 -20.79 14.57 -5.14
C TYR A 27 -21.26 15.98 -4.73
N ASN A 28 -22.56 16.25 -4.73
CA ASN A 28 -23.11 17.59 -4.43
C ASN A 28 -23.84 17.65 -3.08
N GLN A 29 -23.34 16.97 -2.07
CA GLN A 29 -23.78 17.23 -0.70
C GLN A 29 -22.58 17.49 0.21
N GLU A 30 -21.95 18.64 -0.01
CA GLU A 30 -21.01 19.19 0.95
C GLU A 30 -21.76 19.69 2.19
N SER A 31 -21.33 19.23 3.37
CA SER A 31 -21.88 19.69 4.64
C SER A 31 -21.42 21.13 4.88
N ARG A 32 -22.36 22.09 4.85
CA ARG A 32 -22.09 23.54 4.98
C ARG A 32 -21.46 23.96 6.32
N ASP A 33 -21.25 23.04 7.25
CA ASP A 33 -20.70 23.31 8.58
C ASP A 33 -19.47 22.45 8.94
N GLY A 34 -18.95 21.63 8.01
CA GLY A 34 -17.63 20.98 8.15
C GLY A 34 -17.43 20.03 9.34
N THR A 35 -18.48 19.55 10.01
CA THR A 35 -18.37 18.79 11.28
C THR A 35 -18.67 17.29 11.19
N SER A 36 -18.88 16.72 10.01
CA SER A 36 -19.16 15.28 9.88
C SER A 36 -18.22 14.61 8.88
N PHE A 37 -17.39 13.70 9.39
CA PHE A 37 -16.61 12.77 8.57
C PHE A 37 -17.53 11.65 8.08
N ILE A 38 -17.58 11.44 6.77
CA ILE A 38 -18.24 10.28 6.14
C ILE A 38 -17.37 9.06 6.45
N ASN A 39 -17.56 8.48 7.63
CA ASN A 39 -17.03 7.17 7.95
C ASN A 39 -17.99 6.15 7.35
N ASN A 40 -17.73 5.74 6.10
CA ASN A 40 -18.38 4.57 5.54
C ASN A 40 -17.68 3.34 6.12
N ASP A 41 -18.40 2.64 7.00
CA ASP A 41 -18.10 1.31 7.48
C ASP A 41 -17.60 0.41 6.34
N LEU A 42 -16.42 -0.19 6.50
CA LEU A 42 -15.95 -1.23 5.61
C LEU A 42 -15.98 -2.57 6.35
N ASP A 43 -17.18 -3.14 6.40
CA ASP A 43 -17.33 -4.59 6.43
C ASP A 43 -17.18 -5.11 4.99
N ARG A 44 -15.97 -5.56 4.62
CA ARG A 44 -15.82 -6.65 3.65
C ARG A 44 -14.42 -7.27 3.66
N THR A 45 -14.44 -8.55 3.96
CA THR A 45 -13.42 -9.59 3.74
C THR A 45 -13.02 -9.66 2.26
N GLU A 46 -11.72 -9.75 1.94
CA GLU A 46 -11.12 -10.68 0.95
C GLU A 46 -9.64 -10.35 0.68
N ASP A 47 -8.85 -11.42 0.50
CA ASP A 47 -7.42 -11.49 0.20
C ASP A 47 -6.97 -10.69 -1.02
N ASN A 48 -5.84 -9.98 -0.91
CA ASN A 48 -4.66 -10.08 -1.80
C ASN A 48 -3.61 -8.97 -1.50
N ASP A 49 -2.42 -9.40 -1.09
CA ASP A 49 -1.04 -8.95 -1.38
C ASP A 49 -0.67 -7.58 -2.00
N THR A 50 -1.50 -6.55 -1.96
CA THR A 50 -1.12 -5.19 -2.42
C THR A 50 -1.51 -4.11 -1.42
N LEU A 51 -1.09 -4.26 -0.16
CA LEU A 51 -1.06 -3.14 0.77
C LEU A 51 0.21 -2.32 0.56
N ASP A 52 0.32 -1.72 -0.63
CA ASP A 52 0.95 -0.43 -0.81
C ASP A 52 0.06 0.61 -0.10
N ARG A 53 0.02 0.56 1.25
CA ARG A 53 -0.47 1.68 2.04
C ARG A 53 0.66 2.66 2.22
N THR A 54 1.22 3.12 1.10
CA THR A 54 1.85 4.44 1.10
C THR A 54 0.71 5.42 1.31
N PHE A 55 0.54 5.90 2.54
CA PHE A 55 -0.15 7.17 2.73
C PHE A 55 0.71 8.20 2.02
N SER A 56 0.47 8.38 0.72
CA SER A 56 1.09 9.42 -0.07
C SER A 56 0.62 10.76 0.48
N GLY A 57 1.41 11.32 1.39
CA GLY A 57 1.41 12.75 1.70
C GLY A 57 1.80 13.62 0.50
N ASP A 58 1.95 13.01 -0.68
CA ASP A 58 2.30 13.58 -1.97
C ASP A 58 1.12 14.27 -2.68
N GLN A 59 -0.09 14.22 -2.11
CA GLN A 59 -1.27 14.79 -2.76
C GLN A 59 -1.44 16.30 -2.54
N ASN A 60 -0.57 16.96 -1.75
CA ASN A 60 -0.67 18.40 -1.53
C ASN A 60 0.68 19.14 -1.74
N PRO A 61 0.86 19.80 -2.90
CA PRO A 61 2.08 20.53 -3.23
C PRO A 61 2.31 21.80 -2.38
N ASN A 62 1.37 22.20 -1.51
CA ASN A 62 1.46 23.41 -0.68
C ASN A 62 1.91 23.18 0.77
N PHE A 63 2.37 21.99 1.16
CA PHE A 63 2.95 21.83 2.50
C PHE A 63 4.36 22.42 2.55
N ILE A 64 4.49 23.56 3.23
CA ILE A 64 5.78 24.18 3.55
C ILE A 64 6.59 23.19 4.39
N ASN A 65 7.79 22.91 3.90
CA ASN A 65 8.70 21.95 4.52
C ASN A 65 9.57 22.65 5.56
N PHE A 66 9.19 22.58 6.83
CA PHE A 66 9.80 23.39 7.90
C PHE A 66 11.12 22.83 8.45
N ASP A 67 11.55 21.62 8.07
CA ASP A 67 12.74 20.95 8.62
C ASP A 67 13.88 20.74 7.60
N GLY A 68 13.68 21.12 6.33
CA GLY A 68 14.66 20.89 5.25
C GLY A 68 14.89 19.41 4.91
N LYS A 69 14.09 18.47 5.42
CA LYS A 69 14.22 17.03 5.23
C LYS A 69 12.87 16.38 4.85
N ARG A 70 12.24 16.85 3.77
CA ARG A 70 11.44 15.92 2.94
C ARG A 70 12.40 15.26 1.98
N LEU A 71 13.17 14.33 2.53
CA LEU A 71 13.89 13.38 1.72
C LEU A 71 12.85 12.41 1.21
N ASP A 72 12.48 12.58 -0.06
CA ASP A 72 11.89 11.48 -0.81
C ASP A 72 12.94 10.36 -0.85
N ASN A 73 12.87 9.48 0.16
CA ASN A 73 13.76 8.33 0.29
C ASN A 73 13.32 7.20 -0.65
N GLN A 74 12.25 7.38 -1.44
CA GLN A 74 11.72 6.33 -2.30
C GLN A 74 12.75 5.91 -3.35
N ASP A 75 13.52 6.85 -3.89
CA ASP A 75 14.59 6.56 -4.83
C ASP A 75 15.70 5.71 -4.19
N ASP A 76 16.12 6.05 -2.98
CA ASP A 76 17.14 5.32 -2.23
C ASP A 76 16.65 3.91 -1.84
N ILE A 77 15.38 3.78 -1.43
CA ILE A 77 14.70 2.52 -1.17
C ILE A 77 14.64 1.66 -2.44
N ASN A 78 14.27 2.25 -3.59
CA ASN A 78 14.22 1.57 -4.87
C ASN A 78 15.62 1.14 -5.33
N HIS A 79 16.64 1.96 -5.08
CA HIS A 79 18.03 1.62 -5.37
C HIS A 79 18.50 0.43 -4.53
N ALA A 80 18.21 0.40 -3.22
CA ALA A 80 18.51 -0.75 -2.37
C ALA A 80 17.88 -2.04 -2.90
N ARG A 81 16.59 -2.00 -3.30
CA ARG A 81 15.92 -3.16 -3.92
C ARG A 81 16.59 -3.62 -5.21
N LYS A 82 17.02 -2.69 -6.07
CA LYS A 82 17.75 -2.99 -7.31
C LYS A 82 19.10 -3.67 -7.03
N VAL A 83 19.85 -3.19 -6.04
CA VAL A 83 21.13 -3.80 -5.64
C VAL A 83 20.95 -5.24 -5.16
N ILE A 84 19.90 -5.49 -4.36
CA ILE A 84 19.59 -6.86 -3.89
C ILE A 84 19.15 -7.74 -5.06
N ALA A 85 18.26 -7.26 -5.92
CA ALA A 85 17.75 -8.02 -7.07
C ALA A 85 18.81 -8.32 -8.12
N ALA A 86 19.85 -7.49 -8.22
CA ALA A 86 20.99 -7.72 -9.10
C ALA A 86 21.91 -8.85 -8.59
N ASN A 87 21.77 -9.29 -7.34
CA ASN A 87 22.55 -10.39 -6.80
C ASN A 87 21.79 -11.72 -6.95
N GLU A 88 22.37 -12.64 -7.72
CA GLU A 88 21.75 -13.94 -7.98
C GLU A 88 21.44 -14.70 -6.68
N GLY A 89 20.25 -15.28 -6.63
CA GLY A 89 19.80 -16.06 -5.46
C GLY A 89 19.19 -15.23 -4.32
N TYR A 90 19.14 -13.90 -4.44
CA TYR A 90 18.42 -13.04 -3.49
C TYR A 90 17.15 -12.43 -4.11
N ARG A 91 16.11 -12.35 -3.30
CA ARG A 91 14.87 -11.64 -3.60
C ARG A 91 14.73 -10.46 -2.63
N PRO A 92 14.50 -9.23 -3.13
CA PRO A 92 14.29 -8.08 -2.25
C PRO A 92 13.01 -8.26 -1.43
N GLY A 93 13.11 -7.96 -0.14
CA GLY A 93 11.98 -7.93 0.79
C GLY A 93 11.65 -6.50 1.21
N ALA A 94 11.25 -6.35 2.48
CA ALA A 94 10.97 -5.07 3.08
C ALA A 94 12.23 -4.19 3.17
N VAL A 95 12.09 -2.93 2.77
CA VAL A 95 13.13 -1.90 2.90
C VAL A 95 12.47 -0.65 3.44
N TRP A 96 12.99 -0.09 4.51
CA TRP A 96 12.50 1.16 5.10
C TRP A 96 13.66 2.00 5.64
N VAL A 97 13.43 3.31 5.71
CA VAL A 97 14.43 4.30 6.13
C VAL A 97 13.88 5.09 7.31
N ASN A 98 14.71 5.25 8.33
CA ASN A 98 14.45 6.12 9.47
C ASN A 98 15.65 7.04 9.71
N GLY A 99 15.55 8.29 9.23
CA GLY A 99 16.66 9.24 9.31
C GLY A 99 17.87 8.78 8.51
N GLU A 100 18.97 8.47 9.21
CA GLU A 100 20.22 7.98 8.63
C GLU A 100 20.31 6.45 8.61
N ASP A 101 19.35 5.75 9.21
CA ASP A 101 19.35 4.30 9.29
C ASP A 101 18.44 3.69 8.23
N MET A 102 18.92 2.67 7.53
CA MET A 102 18.18 1.89 6.53
C MET A 102 18.12 0.44 6.96
N TRP A 103 16.91 -0.12 6.97
CA TRP A 103 16.68 -1.51 7.32
C TRP A 103 16.27 -2.28 6.09
N VAL A 104 16.94 -3.41 5.85
CA VAL A 104 16.80 -4.20 4.64
C VAL A 104 16.55 -5.66 4.99
N THR A 105 15.47 -6.22 4.48
CA THR A 105 15.24 -7.67 4.48
C THR A 105 15.44 -8.22 3.08
N ALA A 106 16.20 -9.30 2.96
CA ALA A 106 16.38 -10.06 1.73
C ALA A 106 16.03 -11.53 1.95
N TYR A 107 15.47 -12.16 0.93
CA TYR A 107 15.12 -13.58 0.96
C TYR A 107 16.09 -14.37 0.10
N ARG A 108 16.53 -15.54 0.58
CA ARG A 108 17.35 -16.49 -0.17
C ARG A 108 16.70 -17.86 -0.15
N LYS A 109 16.64 -18.53 -1.30
CA LYS A 109 16.05 -19.86 -1.41
C LYS A 109 16.86 -20.91 -0.66
N GLY A 110 16.16 -21.86 -0.05
CA GLY A 110 16.76 -22.99 0.67
C GLY A 110 17.03 -22.68 2.14
N MET A 111 17.38 -23.73 2.89
CA MET A 111 17.76 -23.61 4.30
C MET A 111 19.20 -23.12 4.41
N MET A 112 19.46 -22.25 5.38
CA MET A 112 20.78 -21.74 5.70
C MET A 112 21.11 -22.08 7.15
N THR A 113 22.35 -22.49 7.38
CA THR A 113 22.92 -22.51 8.71
C THR A 113 23.06 -21.09 9.25
N ASN A 114 23.22 -20.96 10.57
CA ASN A 114 23.47 -19.66 11.20
C ASN A 114 24.71 -18.96 10.61
N GLN A 115 25.76 -19.72 10.27
CA GLN A 115 26.97 -19.17 9.68
C GLN A 115 26.72 -18.65 8.25
N GLU A 116 26.04 -19.43 7.42
CA GLU A 116 25.70 -19.01 6.05
C GLU A 116 24.81 -17.77 6.03
N LYS A 117 23.92 -17.64 7.03
CA LYS A 117 23.10 -16.46 7.21
C LYS A 117 23.94 -15.22 7.55
N ILE A 118 24.85 -15.34 8.51
CA ILE A 118 25.76 -14.24 8.89
C ILE A 118 26.62 -13.83 7.70
N ASP A 119 27.14 -14.79 6.94
CA ASP A 119 27.98 -14.52 5.77
C ASP A 119 27.17 -13.82 4.66
N ALA A 120 25.92 -14.24 4.45
CA ALA A 120 24.99 -13.63 3.50
C ALA A 120 24.61 -12.19 3.91
N GLU A 121 24.30 -11.96 5.19
CA GLU A 121 24.03 -10.63 5.74
C GLU A 121 25.24 -9.71 5.55
N ALA A 122 26.44 -10.18 5.89
CA ALA A 122 27.67 -9.42 5.72
C ALA A 122 27.99 -9.11 4.24
N GLN A 123 27.71 -10.06 3.33
CA GLN A 123 27.88 -9.85 1.90
C GLN A 123 26.95 -8.74 1.37
N LEU A 124 25.64 -8.85 1.65
CA LEU A 124 24.65 -7.86 1.24
C LEU A 124 24.93 -6.49 1.86
N HIS A 125 25.30 -6.44 3.14
CA HIS A 125 25.66 -5.22 3.85
C HIS A 125 26.80 -4.48 3.15
N ARG A 126 27.89 -5.17 2.77
CA ARG A 126 29.01 -4.55 2.04
C ARG A 126 28.59 -3.97 0.68
N MET A 127 27.70 -4.66 -0.04
CA MET A 127 27.23 -4.18 -1.34
C MET A 127 26.30 -2.97 -1.21
N LEU A 128 25.41 -3.00 -0.22
CA LEU A 128 24.48 -1.91 0.03
C LEU A 128 25.20 -0.65 0.52
N ILE A 129 26.18 -0.75 1.42
CA ILE A 129 26.99 0.40 1.84
C ILE A 129 27.75 1.00 0.65
N LYS A 130 28.26 0.17 -0.26
CA LYS A 130 28.96 0.66 -1.46
C LYS A 130 28.01 1.44 -2.39
N ALA A 131 26.76 1.02 -2.50
CA ALA A 131 25.77 1.66 -3.36
C ALA A 131 25.12 2.89 -2.70
N LEU A 132 24.94 2.86 -1.38
CA LEU A 132 24.19 3.83 -0.59
C LEU A 132 25.01 4.24 0.65
N PRO A 133 26.17 4.91 0.46
CA PRO A 133 27.15 5.16 1.53
C PRO A 133 26.68 6.16 2.60
N ARG A 134 25.54 6.83 2.37
CA ARG A 134 24.97 7.83 3.27
C ARG A 134 24.17 7.25 4.43
N TYR A 135 23.85 5.95 4.39
CA TYR A 135 23.01 5.29 5.38
C TYR A 135 23.81 4.32 6.25
N HIS A 136 23.41 4.16 7.51
CA HIS A 136 23.75 3.00 8.31
C HIS A 136 22.78 1.88 7.94
N ILE A 137 23.29 0.79 7.38
CA ILE A 137 22.43 -0.24 6.77
C ILE A 137 22.43 -1.51 7.60
N GLU A 138 21.28 -1.84 8.17
CA GLU A 138 21.05 -3.11 8.87
C GLU A 138 20.40 -4.10 7.92
N VAL A 139 21.02 -5.27 7.76
CA VAL A 139 20.57 -6.30 6.80
C VAL A 139 20.15 -7.56 7.53
N LYS A 140 18.98 -8.06 7.19
CA LYS A 140 18.46 -9.34 7.64
C LYS A 140 18.21 -10.27 6.46
N VAL A 141 18.84 -11.44 6.46
CA VAL A 141 18.58 -12.47 5.45
C VAL A 141 17.64 -13.52 6.01
N GLN A 142 16.60 -13.84 5.25
CA GLN A 142 15.60 -14.85 5.60
C GLN A 142 15.54 -15.95 4.54
N GLU A 143 15.19 -17.15 4.98
CA GLU A 143 14.95 -18.28 4.08
C GLU A 143 13.62 -18.08 3.35
N ASP A 144 13.63 -18.20 2.03
CA ASP A 144 12.42 -18.26 1.21
C ASP A 144 11.94 -19.72 1.18
N ARG A 145 10.83 -20.01 1.87
CA ARG A 145 10.28 -21.37 2.02
C ARG A 145 9.29 -21.76 0.90
N THR A 146 9.11 -20.88 -0.09
CA THR A 146 8.24 -21.08 -1.25
C THR A 146 8.95 -21.72 -2.43
#